data_AF-A8WJD4-F1
#
_entry.id   AF-A8WJD4-F1
#
_cell.length_a   1.000
_cell.length_b   1.000
_cell.length_c   1.000
_cell.angle_alpha   90.00
_cell.angle_beta   90.00
_cell.angle_gamma   90.00
#
_symmetry.space_group_name_H-M   'P 1'
#
loop_
_entity.id
_entity.type
_entity.pdbx_description
1 polymer ?
#
loop_
_entity_poly.entity_id
_entity_poly.type
_entity_poly.pdbx_seq_one_letter_code
_entity_poly.pdbx_strand_id
1 'polypeptide(L)'
;MVTKRHQETVVTRGAIENDTISGVAAKYWAPFTKETHEKFDAKLIDIIYENEMLKTQFNSRKIMMLEFSQYLEEYLWPNYQAQSASKAYNLSIVVMVNEKFRERSLDAWACFSKKADEFSGFFRRVLELSLQEEGLKTDLYMTKMT
;
A
#
# COMPACT_ATOMS: atom_id res chain seq x y z
N MET A 1 -24.88 29.49 19.97
CA MET A 1 -24.22 29.70 18.67
C MET A 1 -23.07 28.69 18.60
N VAL A 2 -23.25 27.45 18.09
CA VAL A 2 -23.39 27.04 16.66
C VAL A 2 -22.35 27.78 15.80
N THR A 3 -21.28 27.20 15.25
CA THR A 3 -20.91 25.80 14.97
C THR A 3 -19.40 25.70 14.77
N LYS A 4 -18.75 24.65 15.30
CA LYS A 4 -17.44 24.17 14.84
C LYS A 4 -17.57 23.76 13.38
N ARG A 5 -16.83 24.41 12.46
CA ARG A 5 -16.67 23.87 11.10
C ARG A 5 -15.75 22.66 11.17
N HIS A 6 -16.35 21.48 11.06
CA HIS A 6 -15.69 20.27 10.62
C HIS A 6 -15.14 20.53 9.21
N GLN A 7 -13.82 20.63 9.07
CA GLN A 7 -13.17 20.44 7.78
C GLN A 7 -12.95 18.95 7.61
N GLU A 8 -13.99 18.27 7.15
CA GLU A 8 -13.86 16.96 6.54
C GLU A 8 -13.59 17.11 5.04
N THR A 9 -12.64 16.31 4.57
CA THR A 9 -12.58 15.69 3.25
C THR A 9 -12.41 16.59 2.03
N VAL A 10 -11.16 16.76 1.57
CA VAL A 10 -10.70 16.32 0.22
C VAL A 10 -9.16 16.24 0.26
N VAL A 11 -8.60 15.08 0.65
CA VAL A 11 -7.19 14.75 0.35
C VAL A 11 -7.15 13.59 -0.65
N THR A 12 -8.12 13.57 -1.58
CA THR A 12 -8.41 12.35 -2.36
C THR A 12 -7.92 12.39 -3.82
N ARG A 13 -7.01 13.31 -4.18
CA ARG A 13 -6.33 13.30 -5.50
C ARG A 13 -5.08 14.17 -5.55
N GLY A 14 -5.16 15.37 -4.97
CA GLY A 14 -4.09 16.36 -5.03
C GLY A 14 -2.81 16.00 -4.27
N ALA A 15 -2.86 15.04 -3.34
CA ALA A 15 -1.71 14.62 -2.55
C ALA A 15 -0.73 13.70 -3.31
N ILE A 16 -1.09 13.18 -4.49
CA ILE A 16 -0.19 12.37 -5.33
C ILE A 16 0.00 12.98 -6.73
N GLU A 17 -0.95 13.78 -7.22
CA GLU A 17 -0.83 14.38 -8.57
C GLU A 17 0.41 15.29 -8.72
N ASN A 18 0.96 15.86 -7.64
CA ASN A 18 2.17 16.71 -7.67
C ASN A 18 3.29 16.29 -6.70
N ASP A 19 3.03 15.38 -5.75
CA ASP A 19 4.02 15.00 -4.74
C ASP A 19 4.72 13.69 -5.11
N THR A 20 6.03 13.65 -4.93
CA THR A 20 6.81 12.40 -5.05
C THR A 20 6.44 11.42 -3.94
N ILE A 21 6.67 10.11 -4.14
CA ILE A 21 6.50 9.08 -3.08
C ILE A 21 7.18 9.51 -1.77
N SER A 22 8.35 10.15 -1.84
CA SER A 22 9.05 10.65 -0.66
C SER A 22 8.31 11.78 0.06
N GLY A 23 7.64 12.67 -0.66
CA GLY A 23 6.80 13.71 -0.08
C GLY A 23 5.57 13.14 0.63
N VAL A 24 4.91 12.18 -0.02
CA VAL A 24 3.79 11.44 0.58
C VAL A 24 4.25 10.68 1.83
N ALA A 25 5.39 9.99 1.76
CA ALA A 25 5.95 9.29 2.90
C ALA A 25 6.22 10.24 4.08
N ALA A 26 6.89 11.37 3.83
CA ALA A 26 7.16 12.38 4.85
C ALA A 26 5.87 12.91 5.52
N LYS A 27 4.77 12.96 4.80
CA LYS A 27 3.49 13.44 5.31
C LYS A 27 2.74 12.41 6.16
N TYR A 28 2.95 11.11 5.93
CA TYR A 28 2.06 10.07 6.50
C TYR A 28 2.75 8.97 7.32
N TRP A 29 3.99 8.58 7.02
CA TRP A 29 4.60 7.43 7.70
C TRP A 29 6.11 7.44 7.86
N ALA A 30 6.84 8.30 7.14
CA ALA A 30 8.30 8.26 7.17
C ALA A 30 8.84 8.49 8.59
N PRO A 31 9.80 7.70 9.07
CA PRO A 31 10.26 7.73 10.46
C PRO A 31 10.77 9.11 10.92
N PHE A 32 11.38 9.87 10.01
CA PHE A 32 12.01 11.16 10.32
C PHE A 32 11.02 12.34 10.43
N THR A 33 9.74 12.13 10.16
CA THR A 33 8.67 13.16 10.27
C THR A 33 7.53 12.76 11.19
N LYS A 34 7.76 11.77 12.07
CA LYS A 34 6.73 11.15 12.91
C LYS A 34 5.87 12.12 13.72
N GLU A 35 6.43 13.23 14.16
CA GLU A 35 5.73 14.23 14.97
C GLU A 35 4.69 15.04 14.16
N THR A 36 4.82 15.08 12.84
CA THR A 36 4.00 15.90 11.94
C THR A 36 3.15 15.05 10.99
N HIS A 37 3.03 13.74 11.23
CA HIS A 37 2.23 12.87 10.38
C HIS A 37 0.75 13.24 10.41
N GLU A 38 0.14 13.23 9.24
CA GLU A 38 -1.31 13.25 9.12
C GLU A 38 -1.92 11.92 9.58
N LYS A 39 -3.23 11.93 9.82
CA LYS A 39 -3.97 10.72 10.21
C LYS A 39 -3.91 9.68 9.10
N PHE A 40 -3.92 8.41 9.51
CA PHE A 40 -4.04 7.27 8.61
C PHE A 40 -5.26 7.41 7.68
N ASP A 41 -5.06 7.13 6.38
CA ASP A 41 -6.11 7.08 5.37
C ASP A 41 -5.94 5.82 4.51
N ALA A 42 -6.86 4.87 4.64
CA ALA A 42 -6.83 3.63 3.87
C ALA A 42 -6.93 3.88 2.35
N LYS A 43 -7.62 4.95 1.91
CA LYS A 43 -7.76 5.26 0.48
C LYS A 43 -6.43 5.67 -0.15
N LEU A 44 -5.50 6.21 0.64
CA LEU A 44 -4.17 6.55 0.15
C LEU A 44 -3.45 5.31 -0.41
N ILE A 45 -3.68 4.14 0.20
CA ILE A 45 -3.09 2.88 -0.22
C ILE A 45 -3.62 2.46 -1.59
N ASP A 46 -4.92 2.59 -1.82
CA ASP A 46 -5.53 2.33 -3.14
C ASP A 46 -4.94 3.26 -4.20
N ILE A 47 -4.80 4.55 -3.89
CA ILE A 47 -4.22 5.56 -4.81
C ILE A 47 -2.74 5.25 -5.12
N ILE A 48 -1.94 4.89 -4.10
CA ILE A 48 -0.52 4.49 -4.29
C ILE A 48 -0.45 3.23 -5.15
N TYR A 49 -1.25 2.21 -4.85
CA TYR A 49 -1.25 0.97 -5.61
C TYR A 49 -1.62 1.20 -7.08
N GLU A 50 -2.66 1.98 -7.35
CA GLU A 50 -3.09 2.30 -8.72
C GLU A 50 -2.07 3.16 -9.48
N ASN A 51 -1.59 4.25 -8.88
CA ASN A 51 -0.78 5.24 -9.59
C ASN A 51 0.72 4.94 -9.59
N GLU A 52 1.23 4.44 -8.48
CA GLU A 52 2.67 4.25 -8.28
C GLU A 52 3.10 2.81 -8.61
N MET A 53 2.20 1.82 -8.49
CA MET A 53 2.50 0.43 -8.82
C MET A 53 1.89 0.00 -10.17
N LEU A 54 0.56 -0.06 -10.30
CA LEU A 54 -0.09 -0.60 -11.51
C LEU A 54 0.20 0.23 -12.76
N LYS A 55 -0.06 1.55 -12.74
CA LYS A 55 0.15 2.42 -13.91
C LYS A 55 1.61 2.49 -14.36
N THR A 56 2.56 2.27 -13.44
CA THR A 56 3.99 2.27 -13.76
C THR A 56 4.54 0.88 -14.06
N GLN A 57 3.67 -0.14 -14.11
CA GLN A 57 4.03 -1.54 -14.31
C GLN A 57 5.08 -2.02 -13.29
N PHE A 58 4.84 -1.70 -12.02
CA PHE A 58 5.70 -2.07 -10.89
C PHE A 58 7.14 -1.58 -11.07
N ASN A 59 7.30 -0.30 -11.43
CA ASN A 59 8.61 0.31 -11.61
C ASN A 59 9.51 0.10 -10.37
N SER A 60 10.65 -0.57 -10.55
CA SER A 60 11.51 -1.00 -9.45
C SER A 60 11.98 0.16 -8.56
N ARG A 61 12.29 1.33 -9.12
CA ARG A 61 12.70 2.51 -8.34
C ARG A 61 11.58 3.00 -7.44
N LYS A 62 10.32 3.00 -7.91
CA LYS A 62 9.16 3.39 -7.09
C LYS A 62 8.92 2.43 -5.94
N ILE A 63 9.00 1.11 -6.20
CA ILE A 63 8.82 0.09 -5.16
C ILE A 63 9.95 0.18 -4.11
N MET A 64 11.19 0.35 -4.56
CA MET A 64 12.36 0.58 -3.69
C MET A 64 12.16 1.83 -2.81
N MET A 65 11.62 2.93 -3.35
CA MET A 65 11.34 4.13 -2.55
C MET A 65 10.28 3.90 -1.47
N LEU A 66 9.25 3.10 -1.76
CA LEU A 66 8.24 2.72 -0.76
C LEU A 66 8.86 1.88 0.36
N GLU A 67 9.68 0.89 0.00
CA GLU A 67 10.41 0.05 0.98
C GLU A 67 11.34 0.91 1.84
N PHE A 68 12.19 1.73 1.22
CA PHE A 68 13.15 2.57 1.92
C PHE A 68 12.49 3.54 2.91
N SER A 69 11.28 3.99 2.58
CA SER A 69 10.47 4.86 3.45
C SER A 69 9.74 4.13 4.58
N GLN A 70 9.90 2.81 4.70
CA GLN A 70 9.25 1.92 5.68
C GLN A 70 7.72 1.85 5.52
N TYR A 71 7.24 1.81 4.27
CA TYR A 71 5.80 1.78 3.98
C TYR A 71 5.07 0.59 4.62
N LEU A 72 5.72 -0.59 4.68
CA LEU A 72 5.13 -1.77 5.33
C LEU A 72 5.04 -1.63 6.84
N GLU A 73 6.13 -1.24 7.49
CA GLU A 73 6.29 -1.25 8.94
C GLU A 73 5.62 -0.08 9.64
N GLU A 74 5.54 1.07 8.98
CA GLU A 74 5.04 2.32 9.56
C GLU A 74 3.66 2.72 9.02
N TYR A 75 3.21 2.23 7.85
CA TYR A 75 1.91 2.58 7.30
C TYR A 75 0.95 1.40 7.10
N LEU A 76 1.36 0.36 6.38
CA LEU A 76 0.48 -0.76 6.04
C LEU A 76 0.17 -1.63 7.26
N TRP A 77 1.17 -2.28 7.83
CA TRP A 77 0.90 -3.33 8.81
C TRP A 77 0.27 -2.84 10.12
N PRO A 78 0.71 -1.72 10.74
CA PRO A 78 0.10 -1.24 11.98
C PRO A 78 -1.40 -0.93 11.85
N ASN A 79 -1.80 -0.45 10.67
CA ASN A 79 -3.17 -0.02 10.37
C ASN A 79 -4.01 -1.10 9.67
N TYR A 80 -3.45 -2.30 9.46
CA TYR A 80 -4.14 -3.36 8.74
C TYR A 80 -5.31 -3.94 9.56
N GLN A 81 -6.40 -4.26 8.86
CA GLN A 81 -7.56 -4.97 9.37
C GLN A 81 -8.08 -5.89 8.26
N ALA A 82 -8.04 -7.21 8.47
CA ALA A 82 -8.34 -8.20 7.43
C ALA A 82 -9.76 -8.08 6.87
N GLN A 83 -10.72 -7.66 7.70
CA GLN A 83 -12.13 -7.57 7.34
C GLN A 83 -12.44 -6.40 6.41
N SER A 84 -11.66 -5.31 6.47
CA SER A 84 -11.93 -4.07 5.73
C SER A 84 -10.86 -3.76 4.67
N ALA A 85 -9.73 -4.47 4.68
CA ALA A 85 -8.65 -4.25 3.72
C ALA A 85 -9.07 -4.53 2.28
N SER A 86 -8.80 -3.56 1.40
CA SER A 86 -9.07 -3.66 -0.04
C SER A 86 -8.11 -4.65 -0.74
N LYS A 87 -8.41 -4.98 -2.01
CA LYS A 87 -7.50 -5.76 -2.87
C LYS A 87 -6.13 -5.08 -2.99
N ALA A 88 -6.12 -3.77 -3.25
CA ALA A 88 -4.90 -2.98 -3.36
C ALA A 88 -4.08 -2.99 -2.06
N TYR A 89 -4.73 -2.95 -0.89
CA TYR A 89 -4.04 -3.04 0.40
C TYR A 89 -3.33 -4.39 0.55
N ASN A 90 -4.05 -5.50 0.36
CA ASN A 90 -3.47 -6.83 0.48
C ASN A 90 -2.31 -7.03 -0.51
N LEU A 91 -2.48 -6.60 -1.76
CA LEU A 91 -1.44 -6.72 -2.78
C LEU A 91 -0.25 -5.77 -2.54
N SER A 92 -0.48 -4.58 -1.97
CA SER A 92 0.60 -3.67 -1.56
C SER A 92 1.51 -4.31 -0.51
N ILE A 93 0.94 -5.01 0.48
CA ILE A 93 1.72 -5.76 1.47
C ILE A 93 2.55 -6.85 0.79
N VAL A 94 1.95 -7.63 -0.12
CA VAL A 94 2.67 -8.68 -0.87
C VAL A 94 3.83 -8.10 -1.67
N VAL A 95 3.64 -6.95 -2.34
CA VAL A 95 4.70 -6.27 -3.08
C VAL A 95 5.84 -5.85 -2.14
N MET A 96 5.55 -5.27 -0.97
CA MET A 96 6.58 -4.89 0.00
C MET A 96 7.34 -6.10 0.57
N VAL A 97 6.65 -7.20 0.87
CA VAL A 97 7.30 -8.44 1.32
C VAL A 97 8.24 -8.97 0.23
N ASN A 98 7.78 -9.04 -1.01
CA ASN A 98 8.59 -9.49 -2.16
C ASN A 98 9.81 -8.58 -2.38
N GLU A 99 9.63 -7.26 -2.23
CA GLU A 99 10.71 -6.28 -2.30
C GLU A 99 11.79 -6.53 -1.24
N LYS A 100 11.39 -6.74 0.02
CA LYS A 100 12.34 -7.07 1.10
C LYS A 100 13.14 -8.33 0.83
N PHE A 101 12.49 -9.37 0.28
CA PHE A 101 13.19 -10.57 -0.16
C PHE A 101 14.17 -10.30 -1.31
N ARG A 102 13.80 -9.44 -2.27
CA ARG A 102 14.68 -9.07 -3.38
C ARG A 102 15.94 -8.36 -2.89
N GLU A 103 15.82 -7.48 -1.91
CA GLU A 103 16.95 -6.75 -1.32
C GLU A 103 17.76 -7.59 -0.31
N ARG A 104 17.39 -8.86 -0.09
CA ARG A 104 18.00 -9.76 0.92
C ARG A 104 17.91 -9.21 2.34
N SER A 105 16.85 -8.46 2.64
CA SER A 105 16.54 -8.07 4.00
C SER A 105 16.22 -9.33 4.81
N LEU A 106 16.98 -9.57 5.88
CA LEU A 106 16.88 -10.79 6.69
C LEU A 106 15.57 -10.88 7.50
N ASP A 107 14.74 -9.84 7.46
CA ASP A 107 13.63 -9.70 8.39
C ASP A 107 12.30 -9.25 7.75
N ALA A 108 11.99 -9.77 6.56
CA ALA A 108 10.73 -9.49 5.87
C ALA A 108 9.47 -9.86 6.68
N TRP A 109 9.61 -10.69 7.72
CA TRP A 109 8.49 -11.18 8.51
C TRP A 109 8.34 -10.56 9.90
N ALA A 110 9.36 -9.97 10.54
CA ALA A 110 9.20 -9.48 11.92
C ALA A 110 8.14 -8.39 12.07
N CYS A 111 7.87 -7.61 11.02
CA CYS A 111 6.83 -6.59 11.11
C CYS A 111 5.47 -7.21 11.48
N PHE A 112 5.19 -8.43 11.01
CA PHE A 112 3.92 -9.11 11.26
C PHE A 112 3.70 -9.44 12.75
N SER A 113 4.78 -9.64 13.52
CA SER A 113 4.71 -9.87 14.96
C SER A 113 4.10 -8.70 15.74
N LYS A 114 4.17 -7.46 15.22
CA LYS A 114 3.55 -6.28 15.86
C LYS A 114 2.01 -6.37 15.92
N LYS A 115 1.40 -7.20 15.07
CA LYS A 115 -0.07 -7.37 14.98
C LYS A 115 -0.44 -8.79 14.53
N ALA A 116 0.11 -9.79 15.22
CA ALA A 116 0.06 -11.19 14.79
C ALA A 116 -1.37 -11.73 14.60
N ASP A 117 -2.35 -11.24 15.35
CA ASP A 117 -3.75 -11.70 15.27
C ASP A 117 -4.37 -11.47 13.88
N GLU A 118 -3.96 -10.41 13.18
CA GLU A 118 -4.46 -10.11 11.83
C GLU A 118 -3.78 -10.95 10.74
N PHE A 119 -2.65 -11.59 11.03
CA PHE A 119 -1.86 -12.29 10.01
C PHE A 119 -2.61 -13.46 9.37
N SER A 120 -3.39 -14.20 10.18
CA SER A 120 -4.23 -15.29 9.66
C SER A 120 -5.28 -14.78 8.66
N GLY A 121 -5.90 -13.63 8.98
CA GLY A 121 -6.85 -12.96 8.11
C GLY A 121 -6.19 -12.46 6.83
N PHE A 122 -5.05 -11.78 6.94
CA PHE A 122 -4.24 -11.35 5.79
C PHE A 122 -3.90 -12.50 4.85
N PHE A 123 -3.32 -13.57 5.39
CA PHE A 123 -2.89 -14.71 4.60
C PHE A 123 -4.07 -15.36 3.88
N ARG A 124 -5.22 -15.52 4.56
CA ARG A 124 -6.46 -16.00 3.93
C ARG A 124 -6.92 -15.10 2.79
N ARG A 125 -6.91 -13.77 2.97
CA ARG A 125 -7.30 -12.83 1.91
C ARG A 125 -6.37 -12.92 0.70
N VAL A 126 -5.06 -13.08 0.91
CA VAL A 126 -4.10 -13.29 -0.18
C VAL A 126 -4.38 -14.59 -0.94
N LEU A 127 -4.67 -15.69 -0.23
CA LEU A 127 -5.05 -16.96 -0.86
C LEU A 127 -6.34 -16.82 -1.69
N GLU A 128 -7.38 -16.19 -1.13
CA GLU A 128 -8.63 -15.91 -1.85
C GLU A 128 -8.38 -15.09 -3.12
N LEU A 129 -7.55 -14.05 -3.05
CA LEU A 129 -7.18 -13.22 -4.19
C LEU A 129 -6.39 -14.01 -5.26
N SER A 130 -5.52 -14.95 -4.86
CA SER A 130 -4.72 -15.76 -5.79
C SER A 130 -5.55 -16.73 -6.64
N LEU A 131 -6.75 -17.07 -6.17
CA LEU A 131 -7.69 -17.95 -6.86
C LEU A 131 -8.69 -17.18 -7.74
N GLN A 132 -8.64 -15.84 -7.77
CA GLN A 132 -9.51 -15.05 -8.64
C GLN A 132 -9.08 -15.19 -10.11
N GLU A 133 -10.01 -15.61 -10.97
CA GLU A 133 -9.77 -15.83 -12.41
C GLU A 133 -9.49 -14.55 -13.21
N GLU A 134 -9.55 -13.37 -12.59
CA GLU A 134 -9.33 -12.07 -13.26
C GLU A 134 -7.92 -11.93 -13.87
N GLY A 135 -6.93 -12.70 -13.40
CA GLY A 135 -5.55 -12.66 -13.89
C GLY A 135 -5.23 -13.55 -15.10
N LEU A 136 -6.12 -14.46 -15.51
CA LEU A 136 -5.85 -15.42 -16.60
C LEU A 136 -6.35 -14.97 -17.98
N LYS A 137 -7.14 -13.89 -18.05
CA LYS A 137 -7.81 -13.49 -19.29
C LYS A 137 -7.10 -12.38 -20.07
N THR A 138 -6.20 -11.61 -19.45
CA THR A 138 -5.63 -10.41 -20.10
C THR A 138 -4.64 -10.74 -21.22
N ASP A 139 -3.95 -11.88 -21.16
CA ASP A 139 -2.96 -12.25 -22.18
C ASP A 139 -3.60 -12.89 -23.44
N LEU A 140 -4.80 -13.48 -23.32
CA LEU A 140 -5.45 -14.19 -24.44
C LEU A 140 -6.19 -13.28 -25.43
N TYR A 141 -6.50 -12.04 -25.05
CA TYR A 141 -7.18 -11.08 -25.93
C TYR A 141 -6.23 -10.05 -26.57
N MET A 142 -5.02 -9.86 -26.05
CA MET A 142 -4.05 -8.94 -26.65
C MET A 142 -3.24 -9.58 -27.78
N THR A 143 -3.04 -10.91 -27.79
CA THR A 143 -2.32 -11.59 -28.89
C THR A 143 -3.15 -11.75 -30.17
N LYS A 144 -4.46 -11.45 -30.14
CA LYS A 144 -5.34 -11.59 -31.33
C LYS A 144 -5.59 -10.29 -32.10
N MET A 145 -5.00 -9.15 -31.71
CA MET A 145 -5.19 -7.85 -32.37
C MET A 145 -3.93 -7.22 -32.99
N THR A 146 -2.93 -8.03 -33.35
CA THR A 146 -1.77 -7.63 -34.17
C THR A 146 -1.59 -8.61 -35.29
#